data_AF-S9Q7B9-F1
#
_entry.id   AF-S9Q7B9-F1
#
_cell.length_a   1.000
_cell.length_b   1.000
_cell.length_c   1.000
_cell.angle_alpha   90.00
_cell.angle_beta   90.00
_cell.angle_gamma   90.00
#
_symmetry.space_group_name_H-M   'P 1'
#
loop_
_entity.id
_entity.type
_entity.pdbx_description
1 polymer ?
#
loop_
_entity_poly.entity_id
_entity_poly.type
_entity_poly.pdbx_seq_one_letter_code
_entity_poly.pdbx_strand_id
1 'polypeptide(L)'
;MGMSDLSQRRRGIVTLRAAATLLSLGGTGFMISVLLGWALDVDPLVRGAPGQHATVPTTALALAFLYLSLLLSLHRRRGPALLLAVLSAGVGAATLFSDPAGGAGALAGQTGDRMAPGTLAGILLAVLCVVLQLSKAPLARQWAVGLGVLGASSTAAVLAGHSFDPHSTFSLALFRETSLQTAIGLLGLYALVLLVALARAERR
;
A
#
# COMPACT_ATOMS: atom_id res chain seq x y z
N MET A 1 -15.53 32.42 18.81
CA MET A 1 -15.14 31.67 17.59
C MET A 1 -15.96 32.24 16.44
N GLY A 2 -15.33 32.98 15.53
CA GLY A 2 -16.03 33.75 14.49
C GLY A 2 -16.54 32.87 13.34
N MET A 3 -17.58 33.32 12.62
CA MET A 3 -18.11 32.64 11.43
C MET A 3 -17.04 32.34 10.36
N SER A 4 -15.96 33.12 10.30
CA SER A 4 -14.82 32.90 9.40
C SER A 4 -14.09 31.57 9.67
N ASP A 5 -13.90 31.18 10.94
CA ASP A 5 -13.17 29.97 11.37
C ASP A 5 -13.91 28.69 10.92
N LEU A 6 -15.24 28.66 11.04
CA LEU A 6 -16.06 27.53 10.61
C LEU A 6 -16.00 27.30 9.09
N SER A 7 -15.93 28.38 8.30
CA SER A 7 -15.81 28.29 6.85
C SER A 7 -14.44 27.73 6.42
N GLN A 8 -13.38 28.12 7.12
CA GLN A 8 -12.01 27.67 6.85
C GLN A 8 -11.83 26.19 7.18
N ARG A 9 -12.32 25.73 8.33
CA ARG A 9 -12.30 24.31 8.72
C ARG A 9 -13.03 23.41 7.73
N ARG A 10 -14.21 23.83 7.25
CA ARG A 10 -14.98 23.06 6.25
C ARG A 10 -14.21 22.88 4.95
N ARG A 11 -13.50 23.91 4.48
CA ARG A 11 -12.67 23.83 3.27
C ARG A 11 -11.52 22.84 3.45
N GLY A 12 -10.82 22.89 4.59
CA GLY A 12 -9.76 21.93 4.93
C GLY A 12 -10.20 20.47 4.83
N ILE A 13 -11.30 20.12 5.49
CA ILE A 13 -11.85 18.75 5.47
C ILE A 13 -12.17 18.28 4.04
N VAL A 14 -12.74 19.15 3.22
CA VAL A 14 -13.09 18.82 1.82
C VAL A 14 -11.82 18.56 1.01
N THR A 15 -10.80 19.42 1.15
CA THR A 15 -9.53 19.25 0.43
C THR A 15 -8.79 17.96 0.83
N LEU A 16 -8.72 17.64 2.12
CA LEU A 16 -8.08 16.41 2.60
C LEU A 16 -8.81 15.16 2.08
N ARG A 17 -10.15 15.17 2.09
CA ARG A 17 -10.94 14.04 1.57
C ARG A 17 -10.82 13.88 0.06
N ALA A 18 -10.75 14.99 -0.68
CA ALA A 18 -10.50 14.97 -2.11
C ALA A 18 -9.11 14.39 -2.40
N ALA A 19 -8.08 14.87 -1.73
CA ALA A 19 -6.71 14.36 -1.86
C ALA A 19 -6.63 12.86 -1.53
N ALA A 20 -7.24 12.42 -0.43
CA ALA A 20 -7.26 11.01 -0.06
C ALA A 20 -8.03 10.15 -1.07
N THR A 21 -9.14 10.66 -1.62
CA THR A 21 -9.90 9.97 -2.69
C THR A 21 -9.06 9.83 -3.95
N LEU A 22 -8.42 10.91 -4.40
CA LEU A 22 -7.57 10.94 -5.59
C LEU A 22 -6.38 10.02 -5.43
N LEU A 23 -5.67 10.08 -4.31
CA LEU A 23 -4.53 9.21 -4.02
C LEU A 23 -4.97 7.74 -3.98
N SER A 24 -6.16 7.46 -3.45
CA SER A 24 -6.68 6.10 -3.42
C SER A 24 -7.04 5.55 -4.79
N LEU A 25 -7.68 6.35 -5.64
CA LEU A 25 -8.01 5.95 -7.00
C LEU A 25 -6.73 5.83 -7.85
N GLY A 26 -5.82 6.78 -7.72
CA GLY A 26 -4.51 6.76 -8.39
C GLY A 26 -3.67 5.55 -7.98
N GLY A 27 -3.57 5.26 -6.68
CA GLY A 27 -2.85 4.09 -6.18
C GLY A 27 -3.47 2.76 -6.62
N THR A 28 -4.81 2.68 -6.64
CA THR A 28 -5.51 1.51 -7.18
C THR A 28 -5.24 1.36 -8.68
N GLY A 29 -5.38 2.43 -9.46
CA GLY A 29 -5.14 2.42 -10.91
C GLY A 29 -3.68 2.08 -11.25
N PHE A 30 -2.73 2.58 -10.46
CA PHE A 30 -1.31 2.24 -10.58
C PHE A 30 -1.07 0.74 -10.37
N MET A 31 -1.64 0.15 -9.32
CA MET A 31 -1.53 -1.31 -9.10
C MET A 31 -2.26 -2.14 -10.16
N ILE A 32 -3.41 -1.68 -10.65
CA ILE A 32 -4.09 -2.32 -11.79
C ILE A 32 -3.22 -2.26 -13.05
N SER A 33 -2.51 -1.16 -13.29
CA SER A 33 -1.60 -1.04 -14.44
C SER A 33 -0.46 -2.05 -14.38
N VAL A 34 0.04 -2.38 -13.18
CA VAL A 34 1.04 -3.44 -12.96
C VAL A 34 0.44 -4.82 -13.31
N LEU A 35 -0.80 -5.09 -12.89
CA LEU A 35 -1.49 -6.34 -13.23
C LEU A 35 -1.70 -6.48 -14.75
N LEU A 36 -2.08 -5.39 -15.43
CA LEU A 36 -2.18 -5.35 -16.88
C LEU A 36 -0.82 -5.54 -17.55
N GLY A 37 0.26 -5.01 -16.95
CA GLY A 37 1.63 -5.24 -17.40
C GLY A 37 1.98 -6.72 -17.45
N TRP A 38 1.61 -7.49 -16.41
CA TRP A 38 1.76 -8.96 -16.44
C TRP A 38 0.87 -9.62 -17.49
N ALA A 39 -0.40 -9.21 -17.59
CA ALA A 39 -1.35 -9.83 -18.52
C ALA A 39 -1.00 -9.59 -20.00
N LEU A 40 -0.34 -8.48 -20.29
CA LEU A 40 0.04 -8.04 -21.64
C LEU A 40 1.53 -8.20 -21.95
N ASP A 41 2.32 -8.77 -21.01
CA ASP A 41 3.77 -8.94 -21.11
C ASP A 41 4.53 -7.61 -21.37
N VAL A 42 4.12 -6.54 -20.68
CA VAL A 42 4.71 -5.20 -20.79
C VAL A 42 5.67 -4.96 -19.62
N ASP A 43 6.92 -5.37 -19.80
CA ASP A 43 8.01 -5.30 -18.81
C ASP A 43 8.15 -3.94 -18.10
N PRO A 44 8.09 -2.77 -18.79
CA PRO A 44 8.20 -1.47 -18.14
C PRO A 44 7.14 -1.22 -17.06
N LEU A 45 5.93 -1.78 -17.20
CA LEU A 45 4.86 -1.60 -16.21
C LEU A 45 5.11 -2.42 -14.94
N VAL A 46 5.79 -3.56 -15.05
CA VAL A 46 6.04 -4.48 -13.93
C VAL A 46 7.39 -4.26 -13.25
N ARG A 47 8.44 -3.88 -14.00
CA ARG A 47 9.83 -3.71 -13.53
C ARG A 47 10.30 -2.27 -13.47
N GLY A 48 9.76 -1.39 -14.32
CA GLY A 48 10.04 0.04 -14.31
C GLY A 48 11.30 0.39 -15.10
N ALA A 49 12.37 -0.37 -14.89
CA ALA A 49 13.58 -0.34 -15.70
C ALA A 49 14.10 -1.76 -16.00
N PRO A 50 14.86 -1.95 -17.10
CA PRO A 50 15.50 -3.23 -17.40
C PRO A 50 16.41 -3.70 -16.26
N GLY A 51 16.36 -4.99 -15.94
CA GLY A 51 17.20 -5.61 -14.90
C GLY A 51 16.71 -5.44 -13.45
N GLN A 52 15.61 -4.71 -13.22
CA GLN A 52 15.01 -4.58 -11.89
C GLN A 52 14.01 -5.71 -11.57
N HIS A 53 13.81 -5.96 -10.28
CA HIS A 53 12.80 -6.90 -9.80
C HIS A 53 11.38 -6.46 -10.20
N ALA A 54 10.55 -7.42 -10.62
CA ALA A 54 9.18 -7.13 -10.98
C ALA A 54 8.26 -7.09 -9.74
N THR A 55 7.24 -6.24 -9.78
CA THR A 55 6.14 -6.33 -8.82
C THR A 55 5.30 -7.55 -9.14
N VAL A 56 5.35 -8.59 -8.30
CA VAL A 56 4.56 -9.80 -8.53
C VAL A 56 3.04 -9.52 -8.46
N PRO A 57 2.20 -10.23 -9.25
CA PRO A 57 0.76 -9.94 -9.34
C PRO A 57 0.03 -9.93 -7.99
N THR A 58 0.39 -10.86 -7.10
CA THR A 58 -0.18 -10.95 -5.75
C THR A 58 0.10 -9.71 -4.91
N THR A 59 1.29 -9.12 -5.03
CA THR A 59 1.65 -7.85 -4.36
C THR A 59 0.79 -6.71 -4.89
N ALA A 60 0.69 -6.58 -6.21
CA ALA A 60 -0.11 -5.53 -6.84
C ALA A 60 -1.58 -5.63 -6.43
N LEU A 61 -2.14 -6.85 -6.45
CA LEU A 61 -3.51 -7.11 -6.03
C LEU A 61 -3.75 -6.78 -4.55
N ALA A 62 -2.84 -7.21 -3.67
CA ALA A 62 -2.94 -6.91 -2.23
C ALA A 62 -2.91 -5.40 -1.95
N LEU A 63 -2.03 -4.65 -2.63
CA LEU A 63 -1.96 -3.20 -2.52
C LEU A 63 -3.21 -2.52 -3.08
N ALA A 64 -3.72 -2.97 -4.25
CA ALA A 64 -4.96 -2.45 -4.83
C ALA A 64 -6.16 -2.60 -3.86
N PHE A 65 -6.28 -3.76 -3.20
CA PHE A 65 -7.29 -3.98 -2.17
C PHE A 65 -7.13 -3.06 -0.96
N LEU A 66 -5.91 -2.75 -0.53
CA LEU A 66 -5.68 -1.83 0.59
C LEU A 66 -6.02 -0.38 0.24
N TYR A 67 -5.68 0.07 -0.98
CA TYR A 67 -6.12 1.37 -1.47
C TYR A 67 -7.66 1.44 -1.48
N LEU A 68 -8.33 0.49 -2.13
CA LEU A 68 -9.80 0.44 -2.16
C LEU A 68 -10.42 0.34 -0.75
N SER A 69 -9.79 -0.41 0.17
CA SER A 69 -10.23 -0.50 1.55
C SER A 69 -10.23 0.88 2.25
N LEU A 70 -9.16 1.66 2.08
CA LEU A 70 -9.06 3.02 2.62
C LEU A 70 -10.07 3.97 1.95
N LEU A 71 -10.32 3.84 0.64
CA LEU A 71 -11.38 4.60 -0.05
C LEU A 71 -12.76 4.31 0.55
N LEU A 72 -13.10 3.04 0.74
CA LEU A 72 -14.38 2.63 1.33
C LEU A 72 -14.50 3.08 2.78
N SER A 73 -13.38 3.05 3.52
CA SER A 73 -13.25 3.55 4.88
C SER A 73 -13.55 5.06 4.97
N LEU A 74 -13.11 5.88 3.99
CA LEU A 74 -13.45 7.31 3.90
C LEU A 74 -14.96 7.54 3.72
N HIS A 75 -15.61 6.65 2.97
CA HIS A 75 -17.05 6.68 2.68
C HIS A 75 -17.90 5.95 3.72
N ARG A 76 -17.32 5.62 4.89
CA ARG A 76 -17.98 4.96 6.02
C ARG A 76 -18.53 3.55 5.70
N ARG A 77 -18.05 2.89 4.64
CA ARG A 77 -18.41 1.51 4.26
C ARG A 77 -17.51 0.51 5.00
N ARG A 78 -17.74 0.37 6.32
CA ARG A 78 -16.84 -0.40 7.22
C ARG A 78 -16.70 -1.88 6.85
N GLY A 79 -17.81 -2.57 6.58
CA GLY A 79 -17.80 -4.01 6.25
C GLY A 79 -16.97 -4.30 5.00
N PRO A 80 -17.29 -3.68 3.85
CA PRO A 80 -16.49 -3.84 2.62
C PRO A 80 -15.02 -3.44 2.78
N ALA A 81 -14.73 -2.35 3.52
CA ALA A 81 -13.36 -1.95 3.80
C ALA A 81 -12.60 -3.04 4.57
N LEU A 82 -13.19 -3.59 5.63
CA LEU A 82 -12.58 -4.65 6.41
C LEU A 82 -12.36 -5.91 5.57
N LEU A 83 -13.35 -6.30 4.77
CA LEU A 83 -13.24 -7.46 3.87
C LEU A 83 -12.05 -7.31 2.93
N LEU A 84 -11.90 -6.17 2.25
CA LEU A 84 -10.75 -5.94 1.36
C LEU A 84 -9.40 -5.93 2.09
N ALA A 85 -9.34 -5.40 3.32
CA ALA A 85 -8.12 -5.46 4.12
C ALA A 85 -7.75 -6.90 4.50
N VAL A 86 -8.74 -7.72 4.88
CA VAL A 86 -8.53 -9.15 5.18
C VAL A 86 -8.13 -9.92 3.92
N LEU A 87 -8.79 -9.66 2.79
CA LEU A 87 -8.43 -10.27 1.50
C LEU A 87 -7.00 -9.88 1.09
N SER A 88 -6.58 -8.63 1.31
CA SER A 88 -5.20 -8.21 1.06
C SER A 88 -4.20 -9.00 1.91
N ALA A 89 -4.47 -9.17 3.21
CA ALA A 89 -3.64 -10.00 4.08
C ALA A 89 -3.60 -11.46 3.61
N GLY A 90 -4.75 -12.01 3.19
CA GLY A 90 -4.84 -13.38 2.65
C GLY A 90 -4.05 -13.56 1.36
N VAL A 91 -4.16 -12.63 0.42
CA VAL A 91 -3.38 -12.63 -0.84
C VAL A 91 -1.88 -12.52 -0.56
N GLY A 92 -1.48 -11.64 0.38
CA GLY A 92 -0.09 -11.52 0.82
C GLY A 92 0.42 -12.80 1.50
N ALA A 93 -0.36 -13.41 2.39
CA ALA A 93 0.03 -14.64 3.08
C ALA A 93 0.09 -15.84 2.12
N ALA A 94 -0.78 -15.89 1.11
CA ALA A 94 -0.80 -16.96 0.12
C ALA A 94 0.54 -17.07 -0.64
N THR A 95 1.33 -16.00 -0.75
CA THR A 95 2.65 -16.06 -1.36
C THR A 95 3.68 -16.81 -0.53
N LEU A 96 3.44 -17.00 0.77
CA LEU A 96 4.31 -17.84 1.63
C LEU A 96 4.12 -19.33 1.35
N PHE A 97 2.94 -19.72 0.87
CA PHE A 97 2.58 -21.11 0.58
C PHE A 97 2.64 -21.44 -0.92
N SER A 98 2.80 -20.42 -1.77
CA SER A 98 3.01 -20.60 -3.20
C SER A 98 4.45 -21.08 -3.40
N ASP A 99 4.61 -22.40 -3.43
CA ASP A 99 5.85 -23.16 -3.39
C ASP A 99 6.89 -22.70 -4.45
N PRO A 100 8.21 -22.75 -4.15
CA PRO A 100 9.29 -22.41 -5.09
C PRO A 100 9.49 -23.44 -6.23
N ALA A 101 8.72 -24.54 -6.24
CA ALA A 101 8.90 -25.68 -7.13
C ALA A 101 8.03 -25.67 -8.42
N GLY A 102 7.43 -24.53 -8.79
CA GLY A 102 6.91 -24.32 -10.15
C GLY A 102 5.49 -24.83 -10.45
N GLY A 103 4.65 -25.05 -9.44
CA GLY A 103 3.32 -25.68 -9.63
C GLY A 103 2.12 -24.76 -9.92
N ALA A 104 2.22 -23.44 -9.69
CA ALA A 104 1.09 -22.51 -9.84
C ALA A 104 1.43 -21.34 -10.80
N GLY A 105 1.93 -21.68 -11.98
CA GLY A 105 2.52 -20.77 -12.98
C GLY A 105 1.58 -19.83 -13.74
N ALA A 106 0.39 -19.51 -13.22
CA ALA A 106 -0.50 -18.51 -13.84
C ALA A 106 -0.50 -17.15 -13.11
N LEU A 107 -0.09 -17.12 -11.84
CA LEU A 107 0.04 -15.89 -11.04
C LEU A 107 1.43 -15.71 -10.41
N ALA A 108 2.26 -16.76 -10.44
CA ALA A 108 3.68 -16.67 -10.16
C ALA A 108 4.34 -16.05 -11.39
N GLY A 109 5.07 -14.95 -11.20
CA GLY A 109 5.79 -14.29 -12.28
C GLY A 109 6.84 -15.18 -12.96
N GLN A 110 7.57 -14.64 -13.92
CA GLN A 110 8.73 -15.30 -14.52
C GLN A 110 9.65 -15.88 -13.42
N THR A 111 10.32 -17.00 -13.74
CA THR A 111 11.24 -17.71 -12.84
C THR A 111 12.24 -16.76 -12.20
N GLY A 112 12.06 -16.46 -10.90
CA GLY A 112 12.97 -15.63 -10.10
C GLY A 112 12.32 -14.43 -9.40
N ASP A 113 11.15 -13.95 -9.85
CA ASP A 113 10.44 -12.85 -9.18
C ASP A 113 9.55 -13.39 -8.06
N ARG A 114 9.82 -12.99 -6.81
CA ARG A 114 9.01 -13.33 -5.64
C ARG A 114 8.81 -12.12 -4.74
N MET A 115 7.79 -12.18 -3.89
CA MET A 115 7.52 -11.12 -2.92
C MET A 115 8.61 -11.12 -1.84
N ALA A 116 9.34 -10.00 -1.72
CA ALA A 116 10.28 -9.82 -0.62
C ALA A 116 9.57 -9.92 0.75
N PRO A 117 10.18 -10.54 1.77
CA PRO A 117 9.56 -10.65 3.10
C PRO A 117 9.23 -9.28 3.73
N GLY A 118 10.04 -8.25 3.46
CA GLY A 118 9.78 -6.88 3.89
C GLY A 118 8.53 -6.27 3.27
N THR A 119 8.22 -6.64 2.02
CA THR A 119 6.97 -6.23 1.36
C THR A 119 5.77 -6.82 2.08
N LEU A 120 5.81 -8.11 2.43
CA LEU A 120 4.73 -8.75 3.19
C LEU A 120 4.53 -8.09 4.56
N ALA A 121 5.62 -7.84 5.29
CA ALA A 121 5.56 -7.13 6.57
C ALA A 121 4.93 -5.73 6.40
N GLY A 122 5.30 -5.01 5.34
CA GLY A 122 4.70 -3.73 4.96
C GLY A 122 3.20 -3.82 4.66
N ILE A 123 2.75 -4.86 3.96
CA ILE A 123 1.32 -5.09 3.68
C ILE A 123 0.57 -5.38 4.98
N LEU A 124 1.08 -6.26 5.83
CA LEU A 124 0.44 -6.62 7.10
C LEU A 124 0.34 -5.42 8.06
N LEU A 125 1.38 -4.59 8.12
CA LEU A 125 1.36 -3.35 8.89
C LEU A 125 0.30 -2.37 8.35
N ALA A 126 0.15 -2.24 7.03
CA ALA A 126 -0.89 -1.42 6.43
C ALA A 126 -2.30 -1.97 6.70
N VAL A 127 -2.50 -3.29 6.65
CA VAL A 127 -3.75 -3.96 7.07
C VAL A 127 -4.09 -3.60 8.52
N LEU A 128 -3.11 -3.70 9.43
CA LEU A 128 -3.29 -3.34 10.83
C LEU A 128 -3.69 -1.86 10.97
N CYS A 129 -3.05 -0.95 10.22
CA CYS A 129 -3.43 0.46 10.20
C CYS A 129 -4.90 0.65 9.80
N VAL A 130 -5.36 -0.02 8.74
CA VAL A 130 -6.76 0.04 8.30
C VAL A 130 -7.71 -0.44 9.39
N VAL A 131 -7.43 -1.60 10.00
CA VAL A 131 -8.25 -2.17 11.08
C VAL A 131 -8.35 -1.22 12.26
N LEU A 132 -7.21 -0.67 12.70
CA LEU A 132 -7.15 0.31 13.79
C LEU A 132 -7.91 1.60 13.46
N GLN A 133 -7.84 2.07 12.22
CA GLN A 133 -8.61 3.24 11.79
C GLN A 133 -10.13 2.97 11.81
N LEU A 134 -10.58 1.77 11.45
CA LEU A 134 -11.99 1.41 11.49
C LEU A 134 -12.55 1.33 12.92
N SER A 135 -11.68 1.20 13.92
CA SER A 135 -12.04 1.18 15.33
C SER A 135 -12.71 2.47 15.81
N LYS A 136 -13.60 2.32 16.80
CA LYS A 136 -14.21 3.44 17.52
C LYS A 136 -13.28 4.00 18.61
N ALA A 137 -12.35 3.19 19.12
CA ALA A 137 -11.48 3.57 20.22
C ALA A 137 -10.48 4.69 19.81
N PRO A 138 -10.34 5.75 20.62
CA PRO A 138 -9.41 6.85 20.31
C PRO A 138 -7.94 6.39 20.30
N LEU A 139 -7.55 5.55 21.26
CA LEU A 139 -6.19 5.00 21.36
C LEU A 139 -5.82 4.18 20.11
N ALA A 140 -6.73 3.34 19.60
CA ALA A 140 -6.50 2.58 18.37
C ALA A 140 -6.20 3.49 17.17
N ARG A 141 -6.88 4.64 17.05
CA ARG A 141 -6.62 5.60 15.97
C ARG A 141 -5.28 6.30 16.10
N GLN A 142 -4.84 6.59 17.33
CA GLN A 142 -3.51 7.14 17.58
C GLN A 142 -2.43 6.14 17.15
N TRP A 143 -2.59 4.86 17.50
CA TRP A 143 -1.71 3.79 17.02
C TRP A 143 -1.69 3.70 15.49
N ALA A 144 -2.84 3.82 14.82
CA ALA A 144 -2.87 3.83 13.36
C ALA A 144 -2.04 4.96 12.74
N VAL A 145 -2.00 6.14 13.37
CA VAL A 145 -1.13 7.25 12.94
C VAL A 145 0.33 6.93 13.18
N GLY A 146 0.69 6.48 14.38
CA GLY A 146 2.08 6.14 14.71
C GLY A 146 2.64 5.04 13.81
N LEU A 147 1.87 3.98 13.58
CA LEU A 147 2.23 2.90 12.65
C LEU A 147 2.26 3.38 11.19
N GLY A 148 1.39 4.30 10.81
CA GLY A 148 1.42 4.94 9.49
C GLY A 148 2.70 5.76 9.25
N VAL A 149 3.14 6.53 10.26
CA VAL A 149 4.40 7.28 10.21
C VAL A 149 5.59 6.34 10.15
N LEU A 150 5.59 5.29 10.99
CA LEU A 150 6.63 4.26 10.98
C LEU A 150 6.75 3.60 9.60
N GLY A 151 5.62 3.18 9.02
CA GLY A 151 5.55 2.59 7.69
C GLY A 151 6.06 3.54 6.61
N ALA A 152 5.54 4.77 6.56
CA ALA A 152 5.99 5.78 5.60
C ALA A 152 7.49 6.07 5.70
N SER A 153 8.01 6.25 6.93
CA SER A 153 9.43 6.54 7.17
C SER A 153 10.31 5.36 6.78
N SER A 154 9.90 4.13 7.10
CA SER A 154 10.62 2.92 6.74
C SER A 154 10.66 2.73 5.22
N THR A 155 9.53 2.90 4.53
CA THR A 155 9.48 2.81 3.06
C THR A 155 10.27 3.93 2.39
N ALA A 156 10.24 5.15 2.92
CA ALA A 156 11.06 6.26 2.43
C ALA A 156 12.56 5.98 2.62
N ALA A 157 12.95 5.41 3.76
CA ALA A 157 14.33 5.00 3.99
C ALA A 157 14.78 3.89 3.02
N VAL A 158 13.91 2.92 2.73
CA VAL A 158 14.17 1.92 1.68
C VAL A 158 14.30 2.59 0.32
N LEU A 159 13.41 3.50 -0.06
CA LEU A 159 13.52 4.21 -1.35
C LEU A 159 14.80 5.04 -1.48
N ALA A 160 15.27 5.67 -0.39
CA ALA A 160 16.46 6.51 -0.40
C ALA A 160 17.76 5.70 -0.32
N GLY A 161 17.77 4.59 0.43
CA GLY A 161 18.96 3.79 0.71
C GLY A 161 19.11 2.54 -0.16
N HIS A 162 18.03 2.05 -0.75
CA HIS A 162 18.06 0.88 -1.60
C HIS A 162 18.27 1.29 -3.05
N SER A 163 19.37 0.86 -3.66
CA SER A 163 19.67 1.16 -5.06
C SER A 163 18.69 0.50 -6.05
N PHE A 164 17.83 -0.43 -5.57
CA PHE A 164 16.99 -1.33 -6.38
C PHE A 164 17.78 -2.10 -7.46
N ASP A 165 19.10 -2.08 -7.35
CA ASP A 165 20.05 -2.82 -8.16
C ASP A 165 20.34 -4.15 -7.44
N PRO A 166 20.05 -5.30 -8.08
CA PRO A 166 20.26 -6.62 -7.49
C PRO A 166 21.73 -6.92 -7.13
N HIS A 167 22.68 -6.15 -7.66
CA HIS A 167 24.11 -6.29 -7.41
C HIS A 167 24.67 -5.29 -6.39
N SER A 168 23.83 -4.43 -5.81
CA SER A 168 24.27 -3.44 -4.82
C SER A 168 24.67 -4.09 -3.48
N THR A 169 25.84 -3.69 -2.96
CA THR A 169 26.31 -4.08 -1.62
C THR A 169 25.45 -3.51 -0.50
N PHE A 170 24.63 -2.49 -0.78
CA PHE A 170 23.68 -1.88 0.16
C PHE A 170 22.30 -2.58 0.14
N SER A 171 22.17 -3.73 -0.53
CA SER A 171 20.91 -4.47 -0.52
C SER A 171 20.62 -5.05 0.89
N LEU A 172 19.51 -4.61 1.47
CA LEU A 172 19.01 -5.20 2.71
C LEU A 172 18.35 -6.55 2.38
N ALA A 173 18.76 -7.62 3.05
CA ALA A 173 18.25 -8.97 2.79
C ALA A 173 16.71 -9.04 2.82
N LEU A 174 16.08 -8.24 3.69
CA LEU A 174 14.62 -8.19 3.84
C LEU A 174 13.89 -7.56 2.64
N PHE A 175 14.56 -6.71 1.86
CA PHE A 175 13.99 -5.92 0.77
C PHE A 175 14.64 -6.21 -0.59
N ARG A 176 15.52 -7.21 -0.67
CA ARG A 176 16.33 -7.49 -1.87
C ARG A 176 15.51 -7.66 -3.14
N GLU A 177 14.31 -8.23 -3.02
CA GLU A 177 13.40 -8.53 -4.13
C GLU A 177 12.25 -7.52 -4.24
N THR A 178 12.30 -6.43 -3.48
CA THR A 178 11.29 -5.39 -3.54
C THR A 178 11.50 -4.56 -4.80
N SER A 179 10.52 -4.56 -5.70
CA SER A 179 10.51 -3.68 -6.86
C SER A 179 10.35 -2.20 -6.46
N LEU A 180 10.84 -1.30 -7.31
CA LEU A 180 10.66 0.14 -7.13
C LEU A 180 9.17 0.53 -7.07
N GLN A 181 8.33 -0.05 -7.92
CA GLN A 181 6.89 0.22 -7.92
C GLN A 181 6.21 -0.25 -6.64
N THR A 182 6.64 -1.38 -6.05
CA THR A 182 6.12 -1.84 -4.75
C THR A 182 6.46 -0.83 -3.67
N ALA A 183 7.69 -0.32 -3.65
CA ALA A 183 8.11 0.66 -2.67
C ALA A 183 7.35 1.99 -2.83
N ILE A 184 7.18 2.49 -4.06
CA ILE A 184 6.35 3.67 -4.35
C ILE A 184 4.89 3.42 -3.93
N GLY A 185 4.35 2.24 -4.26
CA GLY A 185 3.00 1.82 -3.92
C GLY A 185 2.76 1.79 -2.41
N LEU A 186 3.70 1.24 -1.63
CA LEU A 186 3.66 1.24 -0.16
C LEU A 186 3.79 2.65 0.42
N LEU A 187 4.70 3.48 -0.10
CA LEU A 187 4.86 4.86 0.38
C LEU A 187 3.56 5.66 0.17
N GLY A 188 2.97 5.56 -1.02
CA GLY A 188 1.67 6.17 -1.32
C GLY A 188 0.56 5.63 -0.42
N LEU A 189 0.60 4.35 -0.06
CA LEU A 189 -0.40 3.73 0.79
C LEU A 189 -0.30 4.26 2.23
N TYR A 190 0.90 4.39 2.78
CA TYR A 190 1.10 4.96 4.11
C TYR A 190 0.79 6.47 4.16
N ALA A 191 1.12 7.21 3.09
CA ALA A 191 0.67 8.59 2.96
C ALA A 191 -0.87 8.68 2.97
N LEU A 192 -1.56 7.76 2.28
CA LEU A 192 -3.01 7.68 2.30
C LEU A 192 -3.55 7.34 3.70
N VAL A 193 -2.95 6.38 4.42
CA VAL A 193 -3.29 6.05 5.81
C VAL A 193 -3.27 7.33 6.67
N LEU A 194 -2.22 8.15 6.56
CA LEU A 194 -2.09 9.40 7.31
C LEU A 194 -3.13 10.45 6.89
N LEU A 195 -3.38 10.64 5.59
CA LEU A 195 -4.41 11.55 5.10
C LEU A 195 -5.81 11.17 5.60
N VAL A 196 -6.15 9.88 5.59
CA VAL A 196 -7.43 9.39 6.11
C VAL A 196 -7.55 9.65 7.62
N ALA A 197 -6.46 9.48 8.37
CA ALA A 197 -6.43 9.76 9.80
C ALA A 197 -6.64 11.25 10.09
N LEU A 198 -5.95 12.15 9.37
CA LEU A 198 -6.09 13.60 9.48
C LEU A 198 -7.53 14.04 9.14
N ALA A 199 -8.08 13.57 8.02
CA ALA A 199 -9.46 13.89 7.61
C ALA A 199 -10.53 13.40 8.61
N ARG A 200 -10.18 12.46 9.49
CA ARG A 200 -11.07 11.96 10.57
C ARG A 200 -10.87 12.70 11.89
N ALA A 201 -9.67 13.20 12.16
CA ALA A 201 -9.38 14.00 13.34
C ALA A 201 -10.18 15.32 13.31
N GLU A 202 -10.26 15.97 12.15
CA GLU A 202 -10.99 17.25 11.98
C GLU A 202 -12.51 17.15 12.12
N ARG A 203 -13.08 15.93 12.22
CA ARG A 203 -14.53 15.74 12.43
C ARG A 203 -14.95 15.65 13.89
N ARG A 204 -13.98 15.57 14.81
CA ARG A 204 -14.23 15.55 16.26
C ARG A 204 -14.22 16.97 16.78
#